data_AF-A0A2V8T3L0-F1
#
_entry.id   AF-A0A2V8T3L0-F1
#
_cell.length_a   1.000
_cell.length_b   1.000
_cell.length_c   1.000
_cell.angle_alpha   90.00
_cell.angle_beta   90.00
_cell.angle_gamma   90.00
#
_symmetry.space_group_name_H-M   'P 1'
#
loop_
_entity.id
_entity.type
_entity.pdbx_description
1 polymer ?
#
loop_
_entity_poly.entity_id
_entity_poly.type
_entity_poly.pdbx_seq_one_letter_code
_entity_poly.pdbx_strand_id
1 'polypeptide(L)'
;MTLKEAAERTGRSVTTLRRYIRSLRLKAEKVPGRFGPEYTLDEQALQAAGFQTLPHTPAVSRSFNSTAVSVPDRPHEPVVADRSGSRPLEKLLQDYVPADLYRELVMKHEQLLVQYGMVRASGQRLFEYRDEAERSSEQLHRSQERQKELQDHAGREIGLLRQKLRRAELDLEEKGQEISVMREKVRVLELLARNATTTESIEKLFLKVFEKERHVDALVSGASRPAAQEPARSPHSAPPGPLAAEDGAGLPQPRGASLQGRGAHVLDRWLATVSEKPSATDELDH
;
A
#
# COMPACT_ATOMS: atom_id res chain seq x y z
N MET A 1 41.83 15.87 -1.27
CA MET A 1 42.42 15.04 -2.35
C MET A 1 41.37 14.08 -2.90
N THR A 2 41.49 13.61 -4.14
CA THR A 2 40.57 12.62 -4.72
C THR A 2 40.88 11.19 -4.24
N LEU A 3 39.93 10.27 -4.41
CA LEU A 3 40.14 8.85 -4.09
C LEU A 3 41.31 8.19 -4.87
N LYS A 4 41.64 8.67 -6.07
CA LYS A 4 42.75 8.15 -6.87
C LYS A 4 44.10 8.60 -6.30
N GLU A 5 44.24 9.90 -6.01
CA GLU A 5 45.42 10.45 -5.33
C GLU A 5 45.65 9.79 -3.96
N ALA A 6 44.59 9.58 -3.18
CA ALA A 6 44.66 8.92 -1.89
C ALA A 6 45.11 7.45 -2.01
N ALA A 7 44.66 6.74 -3.04
CA ALA A 7 45.07 5.37 -3.32
C ALA A 7 46.58 5.29 -3.61
N GLU A 8 47.09 6.20 -4.44
CA GLU A 8 48.51 6.31 -4.78
C GLU A 8 49.36 6.66 -3.54
N ARG A 9 48.99 7.68 -2.75
CA ARG A 9 49.74 8.10 -1.55
C ARG A 9 49.80 7.06 -0.43
N THR A 10 48.81 6.18 -0.34
CA THR A 10 48.69 5.18 0.74
C THR A 10 49.13 3.79 0.32
N GLY A 11 49.44 3.58 -0.98
CA GLY A 11 49.73 2.26 -1.55
C GLY A 11 48.54 1.29 -1.48
N ARG A 12 47.30 1.80 -1.42
CA ARG A 12 46.07 1.00 -1.30
C ARG A 12 45.16 1.18 -2.50
N SER A 13 44.41 0.14 -2.86
CA SER A 13 43.46 0.26 -3.97
C SER A 13 42.30 1.21 -3.65
N VAL A 14 41.79 1.89 -4.68
CA VAL A 14 40.59 2.74 -4.60
C VAL A 14 39.38 1.97 -4.02
N THR A 15 39.27 0.68 -4.32
CA THR A 15 38.23 -0.22 -3.77
C THR A 15 38.38 -0.42 -2.25
N THR A 16 39.60 -0.52 -1.74
CA THR A 16 39.88 -0.59 -0.30
C THR A 16 39.48 0.70 0.40
N LEU A 17 39.84 1.87 -0.17
CA LEU A 17 39.43 3.16 0.39
C LEU A 17 37.90 3.33 0.38
N ARG A 18 37.20 2.98 -0.71
CA ARG A 18 35.74 2.96 -0.76
C ARG A 18 35.11 2.04 0.29
N ARG A 19 35.69 0.86 0.54
CA ARG A 19 35.25 -0.07 1.61
C ARG A 19 35.44 0.55 3.00
N TYR A 20 36.52 1.29 3.23
CA TYR A 20 36.81 1.93 4.51
C TYR A 20 35.87 3.11 4.77
N ILE A 21 35.50 3.87 3.74
CA ILE A 21 34.45 4.91 3.81
C ILE A 21 33.08 4.28 4.11
N ARG A 22 32.68 3.23 3.39
CA ARG A 22 31.41 2.51 3.64
C ARG A 22 31.32 1.92 5.06
N SER A 23 32.45 1.49 5.63
CA SER A 23 32.52 1.00 7.02
C SER A 23 32.75 2.10 8.07
N LEU A 24 32.68 3.37 7.68
CA LEU A 24 32.90 4.55 8.54
C LEU A 24 34.28 4.62 9.22
N ARG A 25 35.23 3.78 8.78
CA ARG A 25 36.61 3.74 9.28
C ARG A 25 37.52 4.82 8.69
N LEU A 26 37.07 5.45 7.61
CA LEU A 26 37.73 6.59 6.97
C LEU A 26 36.69 7.67 6.71
N LYS A 27 36.87 8.86 7.29
CA LYS A 27 36.00 10.01 7.02
C LYS A 27 36.31 10.56 5.62
N ALA A 28 35.26 10.73 4.83
CA ALA A 28 35.31 11.31 3.50
C ALA A 28 34.07 12.19 3.28
N GLU A 29 34.24 13.27 2.54
CA GLU A 29 33.13 14.11 2.10
C GLU A 29 32.64 13.64 0.72
N LYS A 30 31.32 13.70 0.48
CA LYS A 30 30.69 13.29 -0.78
C LYS A 30 30.32 14.54 -1.57
N VAL A 31 31.12 14.86 -2.59
CA VAL A 31 31.01 16.08 -3.38
C VAL A 31 30.43 15.74 -4.77
N PRO A 32 29.49 16.52 -5.32
CA PRO A 32 29.02 16.32 -6.70
C PRO A 32 30.13 16.63 -7.70
N GLY A 33 30.60 15.60 -8.42
CA GLY A 33 31.64 15.69 -9.44
C GLY A 33 31.11 15.64 -10.87
N ARG A 34 32.01 15.73 -11.85
CA ARG A 34 31.68 15.81 -13.29
C ARG A 34 31.00 14.56 -13.84
N PHE A 35 31.22 13.41 -13.18
CA PHE A 35 30.68 12.10 -13.57
C PHE A 35 29.81 11.48 -12.47
N GLY A 36 29.16 12.32 -11.66
CA GLY A 36 28.36 11.91 -10.51
C GLY A 36 29.07 12.16 -9.17
N PRO A 37 28.57 11.61 -8.05
CA PRO A 37 29.12 11.89 -6.73
C PRO A 37 30.51 11.26 -6.52
N GLU A 38 31.49 12.11 -6.24
CA GLU A 38 32.87 11.73 -5.94
C GLU A 38 33.14 11.86 -4.44
N TYR A 39 34.14 11.14 -3.93
CA TYR A 39 34.55 11.26 -2.53
C TYR A 39 35.88 12.01 -2.45
N THR A 40 35.88 13.09 -1.67
CA THR A 40 37.07 13.85 -1.30
C THR A 40 37.55 13.41 0.09
N LEU A 41 38.87 13.35 0.25
CA LEU A 41 39.55 12.92 1.46
C LEU A 41 40.48 14.02 1.97
N ASP A 42 40.54 14.17 3.29
CA ASP A 42 41.53 14.98 3.97
C ASP A 42 42.74 14.16 4.38
N GLU A 43 43.93 14.76 4.33
CA GLU A 43 45.19 14.12 4.70
C GLU A 43 45.19 13.70 6.18
N GLN A 44 44.60 14.53 7.04
CA GLN A 44 44.39 14.23 8.47
C GLN A 44 43.46 13.03 8.68
N ALA A 45 42.44 12.84 7.83
CA ALA A 45 41.53 11.69 7.93
C ALA A 45 42.21 10.37 7.54
N LEU A 46 43.12 10.40 6.55
CA LEU A 46 43.94 9.25 6.18
C LEU A 46 44.93 8.86 7.29
N GLN A 47 45.60 9.84 7.89
CA GLN A 47 46.51 9.61 9.03
C GLN A 47 45.76 9.09 10.26
N ALA A 48 44.59 9.65 10.59
CA ALA A 48 43.73 9.18 11.68
C ALA A 48 43.19 7.75 11.45
N ALA A 49 43.00 7.34 10.18
CA ALA A 49 42.66 5.96 9.81
C ALA A 49 43.87 4.99 9.82
N GLY A 50 45.06 5.46 10.22
CA GLY A 50 46.28 4.66 10.34
C GLY A 50 47.03 4.44 9.03
N PHE A 51 46.73 5.21 7.97
CA PHE A 51 47.49 5.13 6.72
C PHE A 51 48.75 6.01 6.78
N GLN A 52 49.91 5.39 6.56
CA GLN A 52 51.16 6.12 6.37
C GLN A 52 51.15 6.75 4.97
N THR A 53 51.09 8.08 4.91
CA THR A 53 51.17 8.85 3.67
C THR A 53 52.63 8.95 3.24
N LEU A 54 53.00 8.27 2.15
CA LEU A 54 54.35 8.37 1.58
C LEU A 54 54.50 9.72 0.85
N PRO A 55 55.62 10.46 1.04
CA PRO A 55 55.90 11.66 0.28
C PRO A 55 56.13 11.33 -1.20
N HIS A 56 55.73 12.27 -2.06
CA HIS A 56 55.46 12.04 -3.48
C HIS A 56 56.67 11.59 -4.30
N THR A 57 56.64 10.35 -4.81
CA THR A 57 57.47 9.89 -5.93
C THR A 57 56.61 9.10 -6.93
N PRO A 58 56.74 9.32 -8.26
CA PRO A 58 55.91 8.66 -9.25
C PRO A 58 56.47 7.30 -9.71
N ALA A 59 55.57 6.37 -10.04
CA ALA A 59 55.82 5.00 -10.55
C ALA A 59 56.51 4.05 -9.55
N VAL A 60 56.10 2.79 -9.36
CA VAL A 60 55.85 1.74 -10.36
C VAL A 60 54.83 0.72 -9.81
N SER A 61 53.93 0.22 -10.67
CA SER A 61 52.98 -0.85 -10.34
C SER A 61 53.66 -2.11 -9.79
N ARG A 62 53.37 -2.48 -8.53
CA ARG A 62 53.61 -3.83 -8.02
C ARG A 62 52.36 -4.36 -7.30
N SER A 63 51.84 -5.46 -7.84
CA SER A 63 50.78 -6.24 -7.21
C SER A 63 51.30 -6.87 -5.92
N PHE A 64 50.60 -6.65 -4.81
CA PHE A 64 50.85 -7.32 -3.54
C PHE A 64 49.54 -7.82 -2.94
N ASN A 65 49.20 -9.08 -3.25
CA ASN A 65 48.23 -9.84 -2.48
C ASN A 65 48.90 -10.30 -1.18
N SER A 66 48.68 -9.57 -0.09
CA SER A 66 48.89 -10.11 1.26
C SER A 66 47.94 -9.44 2.23
N THR A 67 46.97 -10.21 2.73
CA THR A 67 46.18 -9.83 3.91
C THR A 67 46.12 -11.06 4.82
N ALA A 68 47.13 -11.20 5.67
CA ALA A 68 47.07 -12.13 6.79
C ALA A 68 45.93 -11.68 7.71
N VAL A 69 44.96 -12.58 7.93
CA VAL A 69 43.88 -12.38 8.91
C VAL A 69 44.18 -13.26 10.11
N SER A 70 44.62 -12.64 11.20
CA SER A 70 44.80 -13.30 12.50
C SER A 70 43.46 -13.32 13.24
N VAL A 71 42.99 -14.52 13.61
CA VAL A 71 41.82 -14.77 14.48
C VAL A 71 42.24 -15.87 15.48
N PRO A 72 41.82 -15.80 16.76
CA PRO A 72 42.63 -16.36 17.83
C PRO A 72 42.27 -17.80 18.26
N ASP A 73 43.30 -18.44 18.79
CA ASP A 73 43.33 -19.40 19.91
C ASP A 73 42.21 -20.44 20.05
N ARG A 74 42.56 -21.70 19.74
CA ARG A 74 41.87 -22.90 20.23
C ARG A 74 42.90 -24.02 20.37
N PRO A 75 43.01 -24.69 21.53
CA PRO A 75 43.99 -25.75 21.72
C PRO A 75 43.50 -27.04 21.05
N HIS A 76 43.84 -27.22 19.78
CA HIS A 76 43.88 -28.54 19.15
C HIS A 76 45.32 -28.92 18.89
N GLU A 77 45.64 -30.16 19.24
CA GLU A 77 46.99 -30.72 19.23
C GLU A 77 47.69 -30.51 17.88
N PRO A 78 49.01 -30.27 17.87
CA PRO A 78 49.77 -30.33 16.64
C PRO A 78 49.84 -31.80 16.20
N VAL A 79 48.87 -32.22 15.38
CA VAL A 79 49.07 -33.33 14.45
C VAL A 79 50.13 -32.87 13.47
N VAL A 80 51.39 -33.05 13.87
CA VAL A 80 52.56 -32.93 13.03
C VAL A 80 52.43 -34.02 11.99
N ALA A 81 51.74 -33.71 10.89
CA ALA A 81 51.74 -34.52 9.69
C ALA A 81 53.19 -34.57 9.21
N ASP A 82 53.84 -35.71 9.48
CA ASP A 82 55.27 -35.88 9.44
C ASP A 82 55.79 -35.82 7.99
N ARG A 83 56.04 -34.60 7.49
CA ARG A 83 56.64 -34.34 6.18
C ARG A 83 58.13 -34.75 6.10
N SER A 84 58.62 -35.47 7.11
CA SER A 84 59.96 -36.07 7.13
C SER A 84 60.08 -37.27 6.17
N GLY A 85 58.97 -37.94 5.85
CA GLY A 85 58.96 -39.18 5.06
C GLY A 85 59.30 -39.07 3.56
N SER A 86 59.17 -37.90 2.92
CA SER A 86 59.48 -37.75 1.47
C SER A 86 60.96 -37.54 1.18
N ARG A 87 61.67 -36.86 2.09
CA ARG A 87 63.06 -36.42 1.93
C ARG A 87 64.09 -37.53 1.63
N PRO A 88 63.95 -38.79 2.10
CA PRO A 88 64.88 -39.86 1.73
C PRO A 88 64.76 -40.26 0.25
N LEU A 89 63.52 -40.42 -0.24
CA LEU A 89 63.23 -40.79 -1.62
C LEU A 89 63.62 -39.66 -2.59
N GLU A 90 63.33 -38.42 -2.19
CA GLU A 90 63.55 -37.21 -2.98
C GLU A 90 65.05 -36.95 -3.25
N LYS A 91 65.93 -37.27 -2.29
CA LYS A 91 67.38 -37.28 -2.49
C LYS A 91 67.86 -38.45 -3.36
N LEU A 92 67.38 -39.67 -3.09
CA LEU A 92 67.74 -40.85 -3.89
C LEU A 92 67.36 -40.69 -5.37
N LEU A 93 66.25 -40.02 -5.68
CA LEU A 93 65.86 -39.73 -7.06
C LEU A 93 66.75 -38.66 -7.71
N GLN A 94 67.27 -37.68 -6.97
CA GLN A 94 68.21 -36.68 -7.50
C GLN A 94 69.59 -37.27 -7.84
N ASP A 95 70.02 -38.30 -7.11
CA ASP A 95 71.31 -38.97 -7.35
C ASP A 95 71.28 -39.96 -8.53
N TYR A 96 70.10 -40.48 -8.90
CA TYR A 96 69.94 -41.51 -9.95
C TYR A 96 69.21 -41.03 -11.23
N VAL A 97 68.50 -39.90 -11.20
CA VAL A 97 67.77 -39.35 -12.36
C VAL A 97 68.47 -38.08 -12.84
N PRO A 98 68.72 -37.90 -14.16
CA PRO A 98 69.28 -36.67 -14.69
C PRO A 98 68.53 -35.42 -14.20
N ALA A 99 69.27 -34.40 -13.75
CA ALA A 99 68.70 -33.25 -13.04
C ALA A 99 67.58 -32.52 -13.81
N ASP A 100 67.62 -32.53 -15.15
CA ASP A 100 66.60 -31.89 -15.98
C ASP A 100 65.30 -32.69 -16.04
N LEU A 101 65.37 -34.02 -16.12
CA LEU A 101 64.20 -34.91 -15.97
C LEU A 101 63.56 -34.77 -14.58
N TYR A 102 64.38 -34.65 -13.53
CA TYR A 102 63.89 -34.40 -12.17
C TYR A 102 63.16 -33.05 -12.07
N ARG A 103 63.74 -31.97 -12.62
CA ARG A 103 63.12 -30.63 -12.66
C ARG A 103 61.80 -30.64 -13.43
N GLU A 104 61.75 -31.28 -14.60
CA GLU A 104 60.52 -31.42 -15.37
C GLU A 104 59.44 -32.17 -14.60
N LEU A 105 59.80 -33.29 -13.94
CA LEU A 105 58.85 -34.07 -13.14
C LEU A 105 58.27 -33.24 -11.98
N VAL A 106 59.11 -32.49 -11.25
CA VAL A 106 58.65 -31.58 -10.18
C VAL A 106 57.74 -30.48 -10.75
N MET A 107 58.10 -29.86 -11.88
CA MET A 107 57.24 -28.86 -12.52
C MET A 107 55.90 -29.44 -12.99
N LYS A 108 55.87 -30.70 -13.44
CA LYS A 108 54.62 -31.41 -13.79
C LYS A 108 53.79 -31.76 -12.55
N HIS A 109 54.43 -32.11 -11.44
CA HIS A 109 53.76 -32.34 -10.17
C HIS A 109 53.07 -31.07 -9.65
N GLU A 110 53.78 -29.93 -9.63
CA GLU A 110 53.21 -28.63 -9.25
C GLU A 110 52.08 -28.19 -10.20
N GLN A 111 52.23 -28.41 -11.52
CA GLN A 111 51.15 -28.16 -12.49
C GLN A 111 49.90 -29.00 -12.18
N LEU A 112 50.06 -30.29 -11.86
CA LEU A 112 48.96 -31.18 -11.46
C LEU A 112 48.30 -30.76 -10.14
N LEU A 113 49.08 -30.36 -9.13
CA LEU A 113 48.56 -29.87 -7.86
C LEU A 113 47.72 -28.59 -8.04
N VAL A 114 48.20 -27.64 -8.85
CA VAL A 114 47.45 -26.42 -9.16
C VAL A 114 46.16 -26.74 -9.94
N GLN A 115 46.23 -27.62 -10.95
CA GLN A 115 45.05 -28.05 -11.71
C GLN A 115 44.02 -28.74 -10.81
N TYR A 116 44.44 -29.65 -9.93
CA TYR A 116 43.55 -30.29 -8.96
C TYR A 116 42.94 -29.28 -7.98
N GLY A 117 43.74 -28.33 -7.48
CA GLY A 117 43.25 -27.24 -6.62
C GLY A 117 42.19 -26.38 -7.32
N MET A 118 42.39 -26.05 -8.60
CA MET A 118 41.42 -25.32 -9.42
C MET A 118 40.13 -26.13 -9.63
N VAL A 119 40.21 -27.42 -9.96
CA VAL A 119 39.04 -28.29 -10.16
C VAL A 119 38.26 -28.48 -8.85
N ARG A 120 38.95 -28.61 -7.72
CA ARG A 120 38.30 -28.69 -6.40
C ARG A 120 37.59 -27.39 -6.04
N ALA A 121 38.24 -26.24 -6.25
CA ALA A 121 37.66 -24.93 -5.95
C ALA A 121 36.50 -24.57 -6.88
N SER A 122 36.56 -24.93 -8.17
CA SER A 122 35.44 -24.74 -9.10
C SER A 122 34.28 -25.67 -8.75
N GLY A 123 34.56 -26.92 -8.36
CA GLY A 123 33.56 -27.85 -7.83
C GLY A 123 32.83 -27.30 -6.61
N GLN A 124 33.55 -26.75 -5.63
CA GLN A 124 32.95 -26.13 -4.44
C GLN A 124 32.04 -24.94 -4.82
N ARG A 125 32.49 -24.04 -5.69
CA ARG A 125 31.67 -22.92 -6.17
C ARG A 125 30.42 -23.36 -6.94
N LEU A 126 30.50 -24.45 -7.71
CA LEU A 126 29.34 -25.01 -8.42
C LEU A 126 28.28 -25.53 -7.44
N PHE A 127 28.68 -26.11 -6.29
CA PHE A 127 27.74 -26.44 -5.23
C PHE A 127 27.16 -25.20 -4.56
N GLU A 128 27.97 -24.19 -4.25
CA GLU A 128 27.48 -22.91 -3.68
C GLU A 128 26.44 -22.23 -4.60
N TYR A 129 26.72 -22.11 -5.90
CA TYR A 129 25.76 -21.55 -6.87
C TYR A 129 24.50 -22.41 -7.05
N ARG A 130 24.63 -23.74 -6.95
CA ARG A 130 23.48 -24.65 -7.00
C ARG A 130 22.58 -24.45 -5.77
N ASP A 131 23.16 -24.42 -4.58
CA ASP A 131 22.46 -24.16 -3.33
C ASP A 131 21.75 -22.79 -3.34
N GLU A 132 22.41 -21.76 -3.87
CA GLU A 132 21.82 -20.42 -4.05
C GLU A 132 20.65 -20.43 -5.05
N ALA A 133 20.80 -21.15 -6.17
CA ALA A 133 19.74 -21.31 -7.17
C ALA A 133 18.54 -22.10 -6.62
N GLU A 134 18.77 -23.17 -5.85
CA GLU A 134 17.71 -23.95 -5.19
C GLU A 134 16.97 -23.09 -4.15
N ARG A 135 17.67 -22.34 -3.30
CA ARG A 135 17.05 -21.38 -2.35
C ARG A 135 16.26 -20.28 -3.05
N SER A 136 16.77 -19.73 -4.15
CA SER A 136 16.08 -18.71 -4.95
C SER A 136 14.80 -19.28 -5.59
N SER A 137 14.88 -20.50 -6.14
CA SER A 137 13.74 -21.24 -6.68
C SER A 137 12.65 -21.47 -5.62
N GLU A 138 13.02 -21.92 -4.40
CA GLU A 138 12.06 -22.07 -3.29
C GLU A 138 11.39 -20.74 -2.91
N GLN A 139 12.14 -19.64 -2.86
CA GLN A 139 11.59 -18.31 -2.55
C GLN A 139 10.62 -17.83 -3.64
N LEU A 140 10.95 -18.07 -4.91
CA LEU A 140 10.07 -17.78 -6.04
C LEU A 140 8.80 -18.64 -5.98
N HIS A 141 8.90 -19.93 -5.67
CA HIS A 141 7.74 -20.81 -5.51
C HIS A 141 6.81 -20.30 -4.38
N ARG A 142 7.37 -20.04 -3.19
CA ARG A 142 6.62 -19.52 -2.03
C ARG A 142 5.98 -18.15 -2.30
N SER A 143 6.60 -17.29 -3.10
CA SER A 143 6.00 -16.00 -3.47
C SER A 143 4.88 -16.15 -4.50
N GLN A 144 5.02 -17.06 -5.48
CA GLN A 144 3.96 -17.41 -6.42
C GLN A 144 2.76 -18.09 -5.74
N GLU A 145 2.99 -18.96 -4.75
CA GLU A 145 1.93 -19.56 -3.93
C GLU A 145 1.10 -18.50 -3.22
N ARG A 146 1.75 -17.57 -2.48
CA ARG A 146 1.07 -16.44 -1.82
C ARG A 146 0.32 -15.56 -2.81
N GLN A 147 0.87 -15.32 -4.01
CA GLN A 147 0.17 -14.56 -5.06
C GLN A 147 -1.10 -15.27 -5.52
N LYS A 148 -1.07 -16.60 -5.70
CA LYS A 148 -2.26 -17.40 -6.04
C LYS A 148 -3.29 -17.37 -4.91
N GLU A 149 -2.87 -17.56 -3.66
CA GLU A 149 -3.76 -17.47 -2.49
C GLU A 149 -4.46 -16.11 -2.39
N LEU A 150 -3.73 -15.01 -2.61
CA LEU A 150 -4.30 -13.66 -2.64
C LEU A 150 -5.24 -13.44 -3.83
N GLN A 151 -4.92 -13.97 -5.01
CA GLN A 151 -5.81 -13.91 -6.18
C GLN A 151 -7.10 -14.73 -5.96
N ASP A 152 -7.00 -15.92 -5.38
CA ASP A 152 -8.16 -16.75 -5.02
C ASP A 152 -9.02 -16.08 -3.95
N HIS A 153 -8.41 -15.46 -2.94
CA HIS A 153 -9.13 -14.69 -1.91
C HIS A 153 -9.88 -13.51 -2.53
N ALA A 154 -9.20 -12.67 -3.31
CA ALA A 154 -9.79 -11.54 -4.00
C ALA A 154 -10.89 -11.99 -4.98
N GLY A 155 -10.70 -13.10 -5.68
CA GLY A 155 -11.70 -13.71 -6.57
C GLY A 155 -12.97 -14.12 -5.83
N ARG A 156 -12.84 -14.74 -4.65
CA ARG A 156 -13.97 -15.09 -3.77
C ARG A 156 -14.68 -13.84 -3.25
N GLU A 157 -13.95 -12.83 -2.78
CA GLU A 157 -14.52 -11.56 -2.29
C GLU A 157 -15.26 -10.81 -3.40
N ILE A 158 -14.67 -10.67 -4.59
CA ILE A 158 -15.30 -10.07 -5.77
C ILE A 158 -16.56 -10.88 -6.16
N GLY A 159 -16.52 -12.21 -6.07
CA GLY A 159 -17.69 -13.07 -6.29
C GLY A 159 -18.83 -12.78 -5.31
N LEU A 160 -18.52 -12.70 -4.00
CA LEU A 160 -19.48 -12.36 -2.94
C LEU A 160 -20.04 -10.95 -3.09
N LEU A 161 -19.20 -9.96 -3.42
CA LEU A 161 -19.63 -8.58 -3.66
C LEU A 161 -20.54 -8.48 -4.89
N ARG A 162 -20.21 -9.16 -6.00
CA ARG A 162 -21.07 -9.26 -7.19
C ARG A 162 -22.38 -10.00 -6.93
N GLN A 163 -22.41 -10.92 -5.97
CA GLN A 163 -23.65 -11.59 -5.56
C GLN A 163 -24.51 -10.67 -4.69
N LYS A 164 -23.92 -9.94 -3.74
CA LYS A 164 -24.62 -8.94 -2.91
C LYS A 164 -25.18 -7.79 -3.76
N LEU A 165 -24.39 -7.30 -4.71
CA LEU A 165 -24.79 -6.25 -5.66
C LEU A 165 -26.01 -6.69 -6.48
N ARG A 166 -25.97 -7.88 -7.12
CA ARG A 166 -27.11 -8.42 -7.87
C ARG A 166 -28.37 -8.65 -7.03
N ARG A 167 -28.23 -9.02 -5.75
CA ARG A 167 -29.38 -9.10 -4.82
C ARG A 167 -29.97 -7.71 -4.55
N ALA A 168 -29.12 -6.72 -4.24
CA ALA A 168 -29.55 -5.36 -4.00
C ALA A 168 -30.19 -4.70 -5.25
N GLU A 169 -29.74 -5.04 -6.45
CA GLU A 169 -30.37 -4.63 -7.71
C GLU A 169 -31.80 -5.20 -7.83
N LEU A 170 -31.99 -6.52 -7.61
CA LEU A 170 -33.31 -7.16 -7.60
C LEU A 170 -34.24 -6.59 -6.51
N ASP A 171 -33.74 -6.35 -5.30
CA ASP A 171 -34.50 -5.74 -4.20
C ASP A 171 -34.95 -4.30 -4.54
N LEU A 172 -34.17 -3.58 -5.36
CA LEU A 172 -34.52 -2.23 -5.85
C LEU A 172 -35.52 -2.30 -7.01
N GLU A 173 -35.42 -3.28 -7.89
CA GLU A 173 -36.42 -3.53 -8.95
C GLU A 173 -37.79 -3.90 -8.35
N GLU A 174 -37.82 -4.79 -7.35
CA GLU A 174 -39.05 -5.16 -6.64
C GLU A 174 -39.72 -3.94 -5.97
N LYS A 175 -38.95 -3.14 -5.23
CA LYS A 175 -39.46 -1.89 -4.63
C LYS A 175 -39.86 -0.86 -5.69
N GLY A 176 -39.20 -0.83 -6.84
CA GLY A 176 -39.58 -0.01 -7.98
C GLY A 176 -40.96 -0.38 -8.54
N GLN A 177 -41.23 -1.68 -8.66
CA GLN A 177 -42.53 -2.22 -9.06
C GLN A 177 -43.60 -1.90 -8.00
N GLU A 178 -43.32 -2.13 -6.71
CA GLU A 178 -44.24 -1.78 -5.62
C GLU A 178 -44.60 -0.29 -5.63
N ILE A 179 -43.60 0.60 -5.77
CA ILE A 179 -43.81 2.05 -5.87
C ILE A 179 -44.66 2.40 -7.10
N SER A 180 -44.49 1.71 -8.23
CA SER A 180 -45.35 1.93 -9.42
C SER A 180 -46.80 1.56 -9.13
N VAL A 181 -47.05 0.37 -8.56
CA VAL A 181 -48.39 -0.10 -8.18
C VAL A 181 -49.03 0.82 -7.13
N MET A 182 -48.27 1.30 -6.15
CA MET A 182 -48.77 2.25 -5.16
C MET A 182 -49.09 3.62 -5.77
N ARG A 183 -48.27 4.12 -6.71
CA ARG A 183 -48.56 5.36 -7.45
C ARG A 183 -49.82 5.24 -8.31
N GLU A 184 -50.05 4.08 -8.92
CA GLU A 184 -51.29 3.81 -9.67
C GLU A 184 -52.51 3.77 -8.75
N LYS A 185 -52.42 3.08 -7.61
CA LYS A 185 -53.48 3.08 -6.59
C LYS A 185 -53.80 4.49 -6.08
N VAL A 186 -52.78 5.29 -5.77
CA VAL A 186 -52.95 6.70 -5.36
C VAL A 186 -53.62 7.50 -6.48
N ARG A 187 -53.18 7.36 -7.75
CA ARG A 187 -53.81 8.04 -8.90
C ARG A 187 -55.29 7.65 -9.06
N VAL A 188 -55.65 6.38 -8.88
CA VAL A 188 -57.04 5.92 -8.94
C VAL A 188 -57.86 6.51 -7.78
N LEU A 189 -57.33 6.52 -6.56
CA LEU A 189 -57.99 7.14 -5.40
C LEU A 189 -58.14 8.66 -5.57
N GLU A 190 -57.15 9.36 -6.12
CA GLU A 190 -57.24 10.78 -6.46
C GLU A 190 -58.32 11.05 -7.51
N LEU A 191 -58.45 10.21 -8.53
CA LEU A 191 -59.52 10.31 -9.53
C LEU A 191 -60.90 10.06 -8.91
N LEU A 192 -61.04 9.05 -8.05
CA LEU A 192 -62.30 8.77 -7.34
C LEU A 192 -62.66 9.91 -6.37
N ALA A 193 -61.69 10.49 -5.65
CA ALA A 193 -61.92 11.64 -4.76
C ALA A 193 -62.31 12.90 -5.55
N ARG A 194 -61.70 13.15 -6.72
CA ARG A 194 -62.12 14.23 -7.63
C ARG A 194 -63.54 14.00 -8.13
N ASN A 195 -63.88 12.78 -8.54
CA ASN A 195 -65.22 12.44 -8.98
C ASN A 195 -66.27 12.58 -7.85
N ALA A 196 -65.92 12.21 -6.61
CA ALA A 196 -66.80 12.40 -5.45
C ALA A 196 -67.04 13.90 -5.15
N THR A 197 -65.99 14.73 -5.18
CA THR A 197 -66.13 16.17 -4.97
C THR A 197 -66.90 16.85 -6.10
N THR A 198 -66.78 16.39 -7.36
CA THR A 198 -67.62 16.89 -8.46
C THR A 198 -69.07 16.45 -8.30
N THR A 199 -69.38 15.19 -7.94
CA THR A 199 -70.77 14.75 -7.70
C THR A 199 -71.42 15.50 -6.55
N GLU A 200 -70.72 15.70 -5.41
CA GLU A 200 -71.22 16.55 -4.32
C GLU A 200 -71.51 17.98 -4.78
N SER A 201 -70.66 18.56 -5.64
CA SER A 201 -70.86 19.91 -6.15
C SER A 201 -72.07 19.98 -7.10
N ILE A 202 -72.29 18.94 -7.90
CA ILE A 202 -73.43 18.80 -8.81
C ILE A 202 -74.73 18.65 -8.01
N GLU A 203 -74.77 17.82 -6.97
CA GLU A 203 -75.91 17.70 -6.06
C GLU A 203 -76.25 19.03 -5.37
N LYS A 204 -75.23 19.76 -4.87
CA LYS A 204 -75.40 21.10 -4.28
C LYS A 204 -75.92 22.12 -5.30
N LEU A 205 -75.64 21.97 -6.60
CA LEU A 205 -76.21 22.79 -7.67
C LEU A 205 -77.67 22.40 -7.98
N PHE A 206 -77.97 21.10 -8.06
CA PHE A 206 -79.35 20.61 -8.25
C PHE A 206 -80.27 21.06 -7.11
N LEU A 207 -79.85 20.93 -5.86
CA LEU A 207 -80.64 21.42 -4.71
C LEU A 207 -80.97 22.91 -4.83
N LYS A 208 -80.00 23.75 -5.22
CA LYS A 208 -80.23 25.18 -5.47
C LYS A 208 -81.16 25.47 -6.65
N VAL A 209 -81.20 24.58 -7.67
CA VAL A 209 -82.16 24.70 -8.77
C VAL A 209 -83.55 24.31 -8.30
N PHE A 210 -83.72 23.18 -7.60
CA PHE A 210 -85.00 22.78 -7.02
C PHE A 210 -85.55 23.79 -5.99
N GLU A 211 -84.69 24.43 -5.20
CA GLU A 211 -85.09 25.53 -4.32
C GLU A 211 -85.62 26.73 -5.12
N LYS A 212 -84.97 27.09 -6.23
CA LYS A 212 -85.42 28.16 -7.13
C LYS A 212 -86.70 27.80 -7.87
N GLU A 213 -86.82 26.57 -8.38
CA GLU A 213 -88.04 26.08 -9.02
C GLU A 213 -89.21 26.09 -8.02
N ARG A 214 -89.03 25.60 -6.79
CA ARG A 214 -90.05 25.73 -5.73
C ARG A 214 -90.41 27.18 -5.40
N HIS A 215 -89.46 28.12 -5.44
CA HIS A 215 -89.77 29.55 -5.27
C HIS A 215 -90.53 30.11 -6.47
N VAL A 216 -90.19 29.72 -7.70
CA VAL A 216 -90.92 30.12 -8.92
C VAL A 216 -92.32 29.52 -8.93
N ASP A 217 -92.47 28.24 -8.61
CA ASP A 217 -93.76 27.57 -8.47
C ASP A 217 -94.61 28.20 -7.37
N ALA A 218 -94.02 28.59 -6.23
CA ALA A 218 -94.74 29.32 -5.19
C ALA A 218 -95.21 30.72 -5.65
N LEU A 219 -94.45 31.39 -6.52
CA LEU A 219 -94.82 32.67 -7.13
C LEU A 219 -95.88 32.50 -8.26
N VAL A 220 -95.81 31.42 -9.04
CA VAL A 220 -96.73 31.11 -10.14
C VAL A 220 -98.06 30.53 -9.65
N SER A 221 -98.04 29.72 -8.58
CA SER A 221 -99.25 29.13 -7.97
C SER A 221 -100.05 30.10 -7.10
N GLY A 222 -99.60 31.35 -6.94
CA GLY A 222 -100.36 32.39 -6.25
C GLY A 222 -100.58 32.12 -4.76
N ALA A 223 -99.73 31.30 -4.12
CA ALA A 223 -99.85 30.96 -2.71
C ALA A 223 -99.47 32.14 -1.82
N SER A 224 -100.46 32.68 -1.11
CA SER A 224 -100.29 33.81 -0.21
C SER A 224 -99.36 33.51 0.97
N ARG A 225 -98.42 34.44 1.19
CA ARG A 225 -97.62 34.64 2.41
C ARG A 225 -98.44 34.44 3.70
N PRO A 226 -97.98 33.61 4.65
CA PRO A 226 -98.28 33.79 6.06
C PRO A 226 -97.29 34.77 6.70
N ALA A 227 -97.76 35.54 7.68
CA ALA A 227 -96.98 36.56 8.38
C ALA A 227 -96.62 36.14 9.82
N ALA A 228 -95.64 36.87 10.38
CA ALA A 228 -95.37 37.03 11.81
C ALA A 228 -94.94 35.80 12.62
N GLN A 229 -93.78 35.91 13.28
CA GLN A 229 -93.77 36.31 14.70
C GLN A 229 -92.39 36.83 15.14
N GLU A 230 -92.43 37.82 16.02
CA GLU A 230 -91.31 38.47 16.71
C GLU A 230 -91.78 38.73 18.18
N PRO A 231 -90.93 39.16 19.13
CA PRO A 231 -90.14 38.29 19.99
C PRO A 231 -90.54 38.36 21.49
N ALA A 232 -90.11 37.39 22.32
CA ALA A 232 -90.21 37.52 23.79
C ALA A 232 -89.16 36.74 24.62
N ARG A 233 -88.30 37.52 25.31
CA ARG A 233 -87.76 37.35 26.69
C ARG A 233 -86.80 36.19 27.06
N SER A 234 -85.56 36.60 27.35
CA SER A 234 -84.52 36.06 28.26
C SER A 234 -84.95 36.13 29.76
N PRO A 235 -84.10 35.87 30.82
CA PRO A 235 -82.66 35.52 30.91
C PRO A 235 -82.28 34.46 32.00
N HIS A 236 -80.98 34.40 32.38
CA HIS A 236 -80.31 33.68 33.51
C HIS A 236 -80.10 32.16 33.33
N SER A 237 -78.86 31.64 33.41
CA SER A 237 -77.90 31.78 34.53
C SER A 237 -76.42 31.81 34.08
N ALA A 238 -75.50 32.15 35.00
CA ALA A 238 -74.08 32.41 34.73
C ALA A 238 -73.15 31.70 35.78
N PRO A 239 -71.85 32.06 35.99
CA PRO A 239 -70.69 31.16 35.87
C PRO A 239 -70.09 30.79 37.27
N PRO A 240 -68.77 30.53 37.55
CA PRO A 240 -67.51 30.97 36.92
C PRO A 240 -66.91 29.86 36.00
N GLY A 241 -65.61 29.51 35.89
CA GLY A 241 -64.38 29.90 36.60
C GLY A 241 -63.13 29.10 36.16
N PRO A 242 -61.89 29.52 36.52
CA PRO A 242 -60.85 29.62 35.49
C PRO A 242 -59.40 29.22 35.89
N LEU A 243 -58.47 29.51 34.96
CA LEU A 243 -57.03 29.82 35.13
C LEU A 243 -55.96 28.68 35.18
N ALA A 244 -54.93 28.95 34.36
CA ALA A 244 -53.48 28.79 34.60
C ALA A 244 -52.81 27.39 34.60
N ALA A 245 -52.06 27.14 33.51
CA ALA A 245 -50.60 26.99 33.50
C ALA A 245 -50.14 27.21 32.03
N GLU A 246 -49.34 28.21 31.66
CA GLU A 246 -47.91 28.47 32.00
C GLU A 246 -46.96 27.40 31.43
N ASP A 247 -45.89 27.90 30.80
CA ASP A 247 -44.65 27.23 30.34
C ASP A 247 -44.71 26.09 29.31
N GLY A 248 -43.80 26.15 28.32
CA GLY A 248 -43.57 25.01 27.42
C GLY A 248 -42.90 25.29 26.07
N ALA A 249 -41.71 25.89 26.07
CA ALA A 249 -40.65 25.72 25.07
C ALA A 249 -40.98 25.35 23.59
N GLY A 250 -40.51 26.23 22.69
CA GLY A 250 -39.63 25.76 21.61
C GLY A 250 -40.25 25.48 20.24
N LEU A 251 -40.23 26.50 19.39
CA LEU A 251 -39.89 26.31 17.98
C LEU A 251 -38.50 25.66 17.86
N PRO A 252 -38.34 24.51 17.17
CA PRO A 252 -37.07 24.18 16.55
C PRO A 252 -37.00 24.84 15.17
N GLN A 253 -36.21 25.92 15.08
CA GLN A 253 -35.59 26.29 13.80
C GLN A 253 -34.82 25.07 13.25
N PRO A 254 -34.68 24.92 11.93
CA PRO A 254 -33.67 24.06 11.35
C PRO A 254 -32.28 24.71 11.56
N ARG A 255 -31.73 24.60 12.78
CA ARG A 255 -30.30 24.84 13.01
C ARG A 255 -29.54 23.59 12.62
N GLY A 256 -28.55 23.76 11.74
CA GLY A 256 -27.77 22.66 11.20
C GLY A 256 -27.01 21.90 12.29
N ALA A 257 -27.19 20.58 12.32
CA ALA A 257 -26.19 19.68 12.86
C ALA A 257 -25.09 19.54 11.80
N SER A 258 -23.99 20.26 12.00
CA SER A 258 -22.74 20.02 11.31
C SER A 258 -22.24 18.61 11.61
N LEU A 259 -22.41 17.67 10.68
CA LEU A 259 -21.66 16.41 10.66
C LEU A 259 -20.21 16.66 10.21
N GLN A 260 -19.52 17.53 10.95
CA GLN A 260 -18.08 17.69 10.87
C GLN A 260 -17.43 16.63 11.77
N GLY A 261 -17.45 15.38 11.30
CA GLY A 261 -16.94 14.24 12.05
C GLY A 261 -17.11 12.90 11.35
N ARG A 262 -16.00 12.37 10.79
CA ARG A 262 -15.83 10.97 10.35
C ARG A 262 -16.68 10.49 9.17
N GLY A 263 -16.70 11.26 8.08
CA GLY A 263 -17.15 10.78 6.75
C GLY A 263 -16.22 11.18 5.60
N ALA A 264 -15.79 12.45 5.56
CA ALA A 264 -15.05 13.02 4.43
C ALA A 264 -13.58 12.57 4.28
N HIS A 265 -12.93 12.10 5.35
CA HIS A 265 -11.49 11.76 5.31
C HIS A 265 -11.16 10.34 4.81
N VAL A 266 -12.14 9.56 4.33
CA VAL A 266 -11.86 8.23 3.76
C VAL A 266 -11.58 8.32 2.25
N LEU A 267 -12.27 9.21 1.52
CA LEU A 267 -12.08 9.39 0.08
C LEU A 267 -10.80 10.16 -0.27
N ASP A 268 -10.50 11.25 0.45
CA ASP A 268 -9.23 11.98 0.26
C ASP A 268 -8.01 11.13 0.66
N ARG A 269 -8.15 10.26 1.67
CA ARG A 269 -7.07 9.34 2.06
C ARG A 269 -6.84 8.24 1.03
N TRP A 270 -7.88 7.81 0.30
CA TRP A 270 -7.76 6.83 -0.77
C TRP A 270 -7.12 7.43 -2.02
N LEU A 271 -7.50 8.66 -2.39
CA LEU A 271 -6.90 9.38 -3.52
C LEU A 271 -5.44 9.79 -3.24
N ALA A 272 -5.09 10.11 -1.98
CA ALA A 272 -3.70 10.31 -1.59
C ALA A 272 -2.85 9.03 -1.73
N THR A 273 -3.39 7.84 -1.42
CA THR A 273 -2.66 6.57 -1.56
C THR A 273 -2.59 6.02 -3.00
N VAL A 274 -3.42 6.51 -3.92
CA VAL A 274 -3.40 6.11 -5.34
C VAL A 274 -2.57 7.07 -6.19
N SER A 275 -2.22 8.26 -5.66
CA SER A 275 -1.35 9.24 -6.33
C SER A 275 0.13 9.19 -5.91
N GLU A 276 0.56 8.17 -5.16
CA GLU A 276 1.98 7.80 -5.08
C GLU A 276 2.29 6.76 -6.16
N LYS A 277 2.57 7.25 -7.38
CA LYS A 277 3.38 6.47 -8.33
C LYS A 277 4.77 6.30 -7.71
N PRO A 278 5.27 5.07 -7.46
CA PRO A 278 6.71 4.90 -7.35
C PRO A 278 7.30 5.22 -8.74
N SER A 279 8.10 6.29 -8.81
CA SER A 279 8.93 6.58 -9.98
C SER A 279 10.03 5.53 -10.07
N ALA A 280 9.71 4.41 -10.70
CA ALA A 280 10.62 3.29 -10.90
C ALA A 280 11.69 3.60 -11.96
N THR A 281 12.64 4.47 -11.60
CA THR A 281 13.93 4.66 -12.29
C THR A 281 15.00 5.13 -11.29
N ASP A 282 15.34 4.27 -10.33
CA ASP A 282 16.62 4.33 -9.59
C ASP A 282 16.82 3.02 -8.80
N GLU A 283 17.25 1.96 -9.51
CA GLU A 283 18.07 0.85 -8.97
C GLU A 283 18.39 -0.15 -10.11
N LEU A 284 19.49 0.10 -10.82
CA LEU A 284 20.22 -0.89 -11.62
C LEU A 284 21.72 -0.66 -11.41
N ASP A 285 22.24 -1.22 -10.31
CA ASP A 285 23.66 -1.21 -9.94
C ASP A 285 24.13 -2.67 -9.83
N HIS A 286 24.42 -3.29 -10.97
CA HIS A 286 25.15 -4.57 -11.14
C HIS A 286 26.13 -4.45 -12.31
#